data_AF-A0A9D6WT78-F1
#
_entry.id   AF-A0A9D6WT78-F1
#
_cell.length_a   1.000
_cell.length_b   1.000
_cell.length_c   1.000
_cell.angle_alpha   90.00
_cell.angle_beta   90.00
_cell.angle_gamma   90.00
#
_symmetry.space_group_name_H-M   'P 1'
#
loop_
_entity.id
_entity.type
_entity.pdbx_description
1 polymer ?
#
loop_
_entity_poly.entity_id
_entity_poly.type
_entity_poly.pdbx_seq_one_letter_code
_entity_poly.pdbx_strand_id
1 'polypeptide(L)'
;MRSIIEKQKTKIIFALALVAFIAIAGFAASPVGAQSPSVDDETNRIAKTLYCPVCPNTPLDVCNTQACADWRKQIKEMLIQGKSEQQIRDYFVQQFGERVLGAPPAEGFNWIAYILPALGIVLGAVVAWLTVRQWILRRADGTSAPEAPAIPKEYADRIEKELKEY
;
A
#
# COMPACT_ATOMS: atom_id res chain seq x y z
N MET A 1 39.27 4.27 9.81
CA MET A 1 38.88 5.33 8.85
C MET A 1 38.16 4.84 7.59
N ARG A 2 38.58 3.74 6.92
CA ARG A 2 37.91 3.22 5.69
C ARG A 2 36.41 2.88 5.83
N SER A 3 35.99 2.32 6.96
CA SER A 3 34.59 1.88 7.22
C SER A 3 33.56 3.03 7.31
N ILE A 4 33.98 4.21 7.78
CA ILE A 4 33.10 5.40 7.90
C ILE A 4 32.83 6.00 6.52
N ILE A 5 33.84 5.96 5.63
CA ILE A 5 33.77 6.49 4.27
C ILE A 5 32.86 5.61 3.39
N GLU A 6 32.86 4.29 3.57
CA GLU A 6 31.94 3.41 2.82
C GLU A 6 30.47 3.61 3.22
N LYS A 7 30.17 3.69 4.53
CA LYS A 7 28.79 3.94 4.99
C LYS A 7 28.26 5.31 4.54
N GLN A 8 29.12 6.32 4.45
CA GLN A 8 28.79 7.64 3.91
C GLN A 8 28.50 7.57 2.40
N LYS A 9 29.33 6.84 1.63
CA LYS A 9 29.11 6.64 0.19
C LYS A 9 27.81 5.90 -0.10
N THR A 10 27.45 4.86 0.65
CA THR A 10 26.18 4.14 0.47
C THR A 10 24.98 5.04 0.72
N LYS A 11 25.02 5.88 1.77
CA LYS A 11 23.93 6.85 2.06
C LYS A 11 23.80 7.91 0.98
N ILE A 12 24.92 8.42 0.45
CA ILE A 12 24.92 9.42 -0.63
C ILE A 12 24.42 8.82 -1.95
N ILE A 13 24.81 7.59 -2.29
CA ILE A 13 24.30 6.88 -3.48
C ILE A 13 22.80 6.62 -3.34
N PHE A 14 22.32 6.21 -2.16
CA PHE A 14 20.90 6.01 -1.93
C PHE A 14 20.09 7.31 -1.99
N ALA A 15 20.64 8.41 -1.46
CA ALA A 15 20.02 9.73 -1.55
C ALA A 15 19.98 10.25 -3.00
N LEU A 16 21.06 10.07 -3.76
CA LEU A 16 21.11 10.44 -5.19
C LEU A 16 20.16 9.58 -6.04
N ALA A 17 20.06 8.28 -5.75
CA ALA A 17 19.12 7.39 -6.42
C ALA A 17 17.66 7.78 -6.11
N LEU A 18 17.37 8.17 -4.87
CA LEU A 18 16.05 8.64 -4.46
C LEU A 18 15.67 9.97 -5.15
N VAL A 19 16.62 10.92 -5.22
CA VAL A 19 16.41 12.20 -5.93
C VAL A 19 16.24 11.98 -7.43
N ALA A 20 17.02 11.08 -8.03
CA ALA A 20 16.87 10.71 -9.44
C ALA A 20 15.51 10.03 -9.70
N PHE A 21 15.05 9.15 -8.81
CA PHE A 21 13.73 8.52 -8.90
C PHE A 21 12.59 9.54 -8.81
N ILE A 22 12.68 10.50 -7.90
CA ILE A 22 11.70 11.59 -7.76
C ILE A 22 11.71 12.50 -9.01
N ALA A 23 12.89 12.80 -9.54
CA ALA A 23 13.02 13.62 -10.76
C ALA A 23 12.43 12.93 -12.00
N ILE A 24 12.64 11.62 -12.15
CA ILE A 24 12.05 10.82 -13.23
C ILE A 24 10.53 10.71 -13.07
N ALA A 25 10.03 10.53 -11.84
CA ALA A 25 8.60 10.51 -11.55
C ALA A 25 7.92 11.87 -11.84
N GLY A 26 8.63 12.99 -11.63
CA GLY A 26 8.13 14.34 -11.90
C GLY A 26 8.02 14.70 -13.40
N PHE A 27 8.82 14.08 -14.27
CA PHE A 27 8.88 14.43 -15.69
C PHE A 27 7.83 13.73 -16.58
N ALA A 28 7.05 12.80 -16.03
CA ALA A 28 6.02 12.06 -16.77
C ALA A 28 4.67 12.82 -16.93
N ALA A 29 4.53 14.00 -16.33
CA ALA A 29 3.30 14.78 -16.34
C ALA A 29 3.43 16.02 -17.25
N SER A 30 3.62 15.81 -18.55
CA SER A 30 3.30 16.87 -19.53
C SER A 30 1.78 16.90 -19.69
N PRO A 31 1.10 18.05 -19.56
CA PRO A 31 -0.32 18.13 -19.89
C PRO A 31 -0.45 17.98 -21.41
N VAL A 32 -0.72 16.75 -21.86
CA VAL A 32 -1.29 16.52 -23.19
C VAL A 32 -2.53 17.40 -23.25
N GLY A 33 -2.63 18.24 -24.29
CA GLY A 33 -3.75 19.14 -24.52
C GLY A 33 -5.05 18.35 -24.68
N ALA A 34 -5.65 17.97 -23.56
CA ALA A 34 -6.96 17.36 -23.51
C ALA A 34 -7.95 18.48 -23.81
N GLN A 35 -8.67 18.34 -24.93
CA GLN A 35 -9.91 19.09 -25.12
C GLN A 35 -10.76 18.88 -23.87
N SER A 36 -11.42 19.95 -23.40
CA SER A 36 -12.37 19.84 -22.29
C SER A 36 -13.32 18.67 -22.57
N PRO A 37 -13.46 17.69 -21.66
CA PRO A 37 -14.29 16.52 -21.90
C PRO A 37 -15.71 16.95 -22.29
N SER A 38 -16.29 16.27 -23.28
CA SER A 38 -17.66 16.57 -23.67
C SER A 38 -18.62 16.24 -22.53
N VAL A 39 -19.81 16.82 -22.53
CA VAL A 39 -20.85 16.48 -21.55
C VAL A 39 -21.17 14.97 -21.58
N ASP A 40 -21.08 14.35 -22.75
CA ASP A 40 -21.29 12.91 -22.89
C ASP A 40 -20.16 12.09 -22.27
N ASP A 41 -18.90 12.53 -22.40
CA ASP A 41 -17.75 11.90 -21.72
C ASP A 41 -17.88 12.04 -20.19
N GLU A 42 -18.25 13.23 -19.72
CA GLU A 42 -18.49 13.52 -18.31
C GLU A 42 -19.64 12.65 -17.77
N THR A 43 -20.75 12.56 -18.50
CA THR A 43 -21.90 11.70 -18.17
C THR A 43 -21.46 10.24 -18.05
N ASN A 44 -20.69 9.75 -19.02
CA ASN A 44 -20.21 8.37 -19.01
C ASN A 44 -19.21 8.11 -17.87
N ARG A 45 -18.38 9.08 -17.52
CA ARG A 45 -17.47 9.01 -16.37
C ARG A 45 -18.25 8.85 -15.07
N ILE A 46 -19.30 9.65 -14.88
CA ILE A 46 -20.16 9.55 -13.69
C ILE A 46 -20.95 8.24 -13.68
N ALA A 47 -21.51 7.84 -14.82
CA ALA A 47 -22.27 6.60 -14.96
C ALA A 47 -21.45 5.35 -14.57
N LYS A 48 -20.13 5.34 -14.80
CA LYS A 48 -19.22 4.26 -14.36
C LYS A 48 -19.10 4.13 -12.84
N THR A 49 -19.35 5.21 -12.10
CA THR A 49 -19.26 5.21 -10.63
C THR A 49 -20.56 4.76 -9.96
N LEU A 50 -21.65 4.64 -10.74
CA LEU A 50 -22.98 4.28 -10.29
C LEU A 50 -23.35 2.88 -10.79
N TYR A 51 -24.02 2.10 -9.95
CA TYR A 51 -24.54 0.77 -10.26
C TYR A 51 -26.05 0.79 -10.41
N CYS A 52 -26.55 -0.02 -11.33
CA CYS A 52 -27.98 -0.16 -11.56
C CYS A 52 -28.67 -0.80 -10.33
N PRO A 53 -29.68 -0.16 -9.71
CA PRO A 53 -30.37 -0.71 -8.54
C PRO A 53 -31.23 -1.94 -8.85
N VAL A 54 -31.58 -2.16 -10.13
CA VAL A 54 -32.40 -3.30 -10.58
C VAL A 54 -31.60 -4.42 -11.23
N CYS A 55 -30.41 -4.14 -11.77
CA CYS A 55 -29.55 -5.15 -12.38
C CYS A 55 -28.46 -5.59 -11.40
N PRO A 56 -28.18 -6.89 -11.27
CA PRO A 56 -27.12 -7.36 -10.37
C PRO A 56 -25.75 -6.90 -10.86
N ASN A 57 -24.99 -6.21 -10.00
CA ASN A 57 -23.58 -5.83 -10.19
C ASN A 57 -23.25 -5.25 -11.57
N THR A 58 -24.18 -4.50 -12.17
CA THR A 58 -23.99 -3.92 -13.50
C THR A 58 -23.84 -2.40 -13.36
N PRO A 59 -22.70 -1.81 -13.78
CA PRO A 59 -22.54 -0.36 -13.74
C PRO A 59 -23.45 0.31 -14.78
N LEU A 60 -23.80 1.56 -14.49
CA LEU A 60 -24.80 2.29 -15.26
C LEU A 60 -24.35 2.51 -16.69
N ASP A 61 -23.04 2.62 -16.97
CA ASP A 61 -22.44 2.87 -18.28
C ASP A 61 -22.54 1.69 -19.25
N VAL A 62 -22.58 0.45 -18.77
CA VAL A 62 -22.71 -0.76 -19.62
C VAL A 62 -24.14 -1.30 -19.67
N CYS A 63 -24.99 -0.91 -18.73
CA CYS A 63 -26.36 -1.39 -18.64
C CYS A 63 -27.21 -0.90 -19.83
N ASN A 64 -27.73 -1.83 -20.64
CA ASN A 64 -28.50 -1.51 -21.85
C ASN A 64 -30.03 -1.56 -21.66
N THR A 65 -30.52 -1.47 -20.42
CA THR A 65 -31.96 -1.41 -20.14
C THR A 65 -32.50 0.00 -20.35
N GLN A 66 -33.81 0.13 -20.60
CA GLN A 66 -34.46 1.42 -20.74
C GLN A 66 -34.25 2.31 -19.49
N ALA A 67 -34.39 1.72 -18.30
CA ALA A 67 -34.17 2.43 -17.04
C ALA A 67 -32.74 3.01 -16.93
N CYS A 68 -31.71 2.24 -17.33
CA CYS A 68 -30.33 2.73 -17.34
C CYS A 68 -30.10 3.83 -18.38
N ALA A 69 -30.80 3.81 -19.53
CA ALA A 69 -30.74 4.90 -20.49
C ALA A 69 -31.37 6.18 -19.93
N ASP A 70 -32.52 6.05 -19.26
CA ASP A 70 -33.22 7.18 -18.62
C ASP A 70 -32.37 7.81 -17.51
N TRP A 71 -31.69 7.01 -16.69
CA TRP A 71 -30.80 7.53 -15.65
C TRP A 71 -29.53 8.20 -16.21
N ARG A 72 -28.92 7.67 -17.28
CA ARG A 72 -27.82 8.38 -17.96
C ARG A 72 -28.28 9.72 -18.52
N LYS A 73 -29.50 9.78 -19.07
CA LYS A 73 -30.10 11.04 -19.51
C LYS A 73 -30.30 12.01 -18.35
N GLN A 74 -30.77 11.51 -17.20
CA GLN A 74 -30.92 12.32 -15.98
C GLN A 74 -29.58 12.89 -15.50
N ILE A 75 -28.50 12.08 -15.52
CA ILE A 75 -27.14 12.54 -15.19
C ILE A 75 -26.72 13.67 -16.14
N LYS A 76 -26.92 13.48 -17.45
CA LYS A 76 -26.61 14.48 -18.49
C LYS A 76 -27.36 15.79 -18.24
N GLU A 77 -28.65 15.73 -17.93
CA GLU A 77 -29.46 16.90 -17.60
C GLU A 77 -28.94 17.64 -16.36
N MET A 78 -28.56 16.91 -15.30
CA MET A 78 -27.99 17.49 -14.09
C MET A 78 -26.63 18.16 -14.35
N LEU A 79 -25.80 17.57 -15.20
CA LEU A 79 -24.53 18.16 -15.64
C LEU A 79 -24.74 19.46 -16.42
N ILE A 80 -25.72 19.48 -17.33
CA ILE A 80 -26.09 20.70 -18.06
C ILE A 80 -26.61 21.79 -17.12
N GLN A 81 -27.28 21.40 -16.03
CA GLN A 81 -27.71 22.32 -14.96
C GLN A 81 -26.55 22.78 -14.05
N GLY A 82 -25.30 22.36 -14.30
CA GLY A 82 -24.13 22.75 -13.53
C GLY A 82 -24.02 22.04 -12.16
N LYS A 83 -24.69 20.90 -11.98
CA LYS A 83 -24.54 20.09 -10.76
C LYS A 83 -23.17 19.42 -10.74
N SER A 84 -22.58 19.33 -9.55
CA SER A 84 -21.32 18.59 -9.37
C SER A 84 -21.54 17.08 -9.35
N GLU A 85 -20.49 16.32 -9.63
CA GLU A 85 -20.51 14.85 -9.57
C GLU A 85 -20.99 14.33 -8.20
N GLN A 86 -20.61 14.99 -7.11
CA GLN A 86 -21.07 14.64 -5.77
C GLN A 86 -22.58 14.86 -5.60
N GLN A 87 -23.10 15.99 -6.07
CA GLN A 87 -24.54 16.26 -6.00
C GLN A 87 -25.36 15.27 -6.82
N ILE A 88 -24.82 14.81 -7.96
CA ILE A 88 -25.44 13.77 -8.77
C ILE A 88 -25.45 12.45 -8.01
N ARG A 89 -24.31 12.03 -7.44
CA ARG A 89 -24.24 10.83 -6.59
C ARG A 89 -25.24 10.88 -5.45
N ASP A 90 -25.27 11.97 -4.70
CA ASP A 90 -26.14 12.16 -3.55
C ASP A 90 -27.62 12.08 -3.94
N TYR A 91 -27.99 12.64 -5.10
CA TYR A 91 -29.35 12.52 -5.65
C TYR A 91 -29.75 11.07 -5.89
N PHE A 92 -28.88 10.27 -6.52
CA PHE A 92 -29.15 8.86 -6.76
C PHE A 92 -29.15 8.04 -5.47
N VAL A 93 -28.29 8.36 -4.50
CA VAL A 93 -28.30 7.71 -3.17
C VAL A 93 -29.59 8.03 -2.41
N GLN A 94 -30.09 9.26 -2.46
CA GLN A 94 -31.35 9.62 -1.81
C GLN A 94 -32.55 8.88 -2.40
N GLN A 95 -32.53 8.58 -3.71
CA GLN A 95 -33.62 7.88 -4.39
C GLN A 95 -33.54 6.35 -4.26
N PHE A 96 -32.35 5.77 -4.33
CA PHE A 96 -32.16 4.32 -4.47
C PHE A 96 -31.33 3.66 -3.35
N GLY A 97 -30.78 4.47 -2.45
CA GLY A 97 -29.91 4.06 -1.35
C GLY A 97 -28.43 3.93 -1.74
N GLU A 98 -27.60 3.62 -0.74
CA GLU A 98 -26.13 3.54 -0.89
C GLU A 98 -25.66 2.42 -1.84
N ARG A 99 -26.51 1.42 -2.11
CA ARG A 99 -26.20 0.29 -3.02
C ARG A 99 -25.95 0.72 -4.46
N VAL A 100 -26.33 1.94 -4.83
CA VAL A 100 -26.06 2.51 -6.16
C VAL A 100 -24.63 3.03 -6.28
N LEU A 101 -23.96 3.32 -5.17
CA LEU A 101 -22.55 3.69 -5.22
C LEU A 101 -21.68 2.44 -5.38
N GLY A 102 -20.69 2.50 -6.29
CA GLY A 102 -19.72 1.42 -6.45
C GLY A 102 -18.80 1.21 -5.25
N ALA A 103 -18.74 2.18 -4.33
CA ALA A 103 -18.03 2.09 -3.07
C ALA A 103 -18.87 2.76 -1.96
N PRO A 104 -18.85 2.23 -0.73
CA PRO A 104 -19.53 2.88 0.38
C PRO A 104 -18.94 4.29 0.58
N PRO A 105 -19.77 5.32 0.80
CA PRO A 105 -19.28 6.66 1.04
C PRO A 105 -18.44 6.64 2.32
N ALA A 106 -17.27 7.27 2.28
CA ALA A 106 -16.42 7.42 3.45
C ALA A 106 -17.06 8.44 4.41
N GLU A 107 -18.14 8.04 5.08
CA GLU A 107 -18.84 8.81 6.09
C GLU A 107 -19.28 7.88 7.23
N GLY A 108 -19.23 8.38 8.47
CA GLY A 108 -19.65 7.64 9.65
C GLY A 108 -18.90 6.31 9.85
N PHE A 109 -19.65 5.21 9.98
CA PHE A 109 -19.11 3.87 10.24
C PHE A 109 -18.29 3.32 9.07
N ASN A 110 -18.54 3.77 7.84
CA ASN A 110 -17.83 3.29 6.65
C ASN A 110 -16.31 3.61 6.69
N TRP A 111 -15.86 4.59 7.48
CA TRP A 111 -14.44 4.89 7.68
C TRP A 111 -13.66 3.70 8.26
N ILE A 112 -14.31 2.85 9.08
CA ILE A 112 -13.66 1.70 9.68
C ILE A 112 -13.19 0.72 8.60
N ALA A 113 -13.96 0.54 7.52
CA ALA A 113 -13.57 -0.33 6.40
C ALA A 113 -12.26 0.12 5.74
N TYR A 114 -11.96 1.43 5.77
CA TYR A 114 -10.73 2.00 5.22
C TYR A 114 -9.57 2.00 6.24
N ILE A 115 -9.85 2.27 7.52
CA ILE A 115 -8.81 2.36 8.57
C ILE A 115 -8.33 0.99 9.03
N LEU A 116 -9.24 0.03 9.18
CA LEU A 116 -8.95 -1.30 9.71
C LEU A 116 -7.80 -2.03 8.96
N PRO A 117 -7.76 -2.07 7.61
CA PRO A 117 -6.65 -2.73 6.91
C PRO A 117 -5.31 -2.03 7.14
N ALA A 118 -5.27 -0.69 7.15
CA ALA A 118 -4.04 0.06 7.41
C ALA A 118 -3.54 -0.18 8.85
N LEU A 119 -4.45 -0.15 9.82
CA LEU A 119 -4.13 -0.41 11.23
C LEU A 119 -3.61 -1.85 11.43
N GLY A 120 -4.22 -2.83 10.77
CA GLY A 120 -3.78 -4.23 10.82
C GLY A 120 -2.34 -4.42 10.33
N ILE A 121 -1.97 -3.75 9.23
CA ILE A 121 -0.59 -3.79 8.69
C ILE A 121 0.39 -3.17 9.68
N VAL A 122 0.07 -2.00 10.25
CA VAL A 122 0.93 -1.32 11.22
C VAL A 122 1.14 -2.17 12.47
N LEU A 123 0.06 -2.73 13.03
CA LEU A 123 0.15 -3.60 14.20
C LEU A 123 0.96 -4.87 13.90
N GLY A 124 0.72 -5.51 12.75
CA GLY A 124 1.48 -6.66 12.31
C GLY A 124 2.98 -6.36 12.16
N ALA A 125 3.33 -5.22 11.57
CA ALA A 125 4.72 -4.78 11.41
C ALA A 125 5.39 -4.51 12.76
N VAL A 126 4.68 -3.88 13.70
CA VAL A 126 5.20 -3.63 15.06
C VAL A 126 5.47 -4.94 15.78
N VAL A 127 4.53 -5.89 15.77
CA VAL A 127 4.71 -7.20 16.41
C VAL A 127 5.88 -7.97 15.78
N ALA A 128 5.96 -8.00 14.45
CA ALA A 128 7.07 -8.62 13.73
C ALA A 128 8.42 -7.97 14.09
N TRP A 129 8.47 -6.65 14.17
CA TRP A 129 9.68 -5.93 14.56
C TRP A 129 10.10 -6.23 16.00
N LEU A 130 9.16 -6.23 16.94
CA LEU A 130 9.43 -6.54 18.35
C LEU A 130 9.95 -7.97 18.53
N THR A 131 9.33 -8.95 17.87
CA THR A 131 9.73 -10.36 17.93
C THR A 131 11.12 -10.58 17.33
N VAL A 132 11.39 -10.03 16.14
CA VAL A 132 12.71 -10.10 15.50
C VAL A 132 13.77 -9.42 16.35
N ARG A 133 13.48 -8.25 16.93
CA ARG A 133 14.41 -7.54 17.82
C ARG A 133 14.75 -8.38 19.05
N GLN A 134 13.77 -9.01 19.68
CA GLN A 134 14.02 -9.92 20.82
C GLN A 134 14.86 -11.13 20.43
N TRP A 135 14.66 -11.70 19.24
CA TRP A 135 15.44 -12.83 18.75
C TRP A 135 16.91 -12.48 18.51
N ILE A 136 17.17 -11.30 17.94
CA ILE A 136 18.54 -10.81 17.69
C ILE A 136 19.25 -10.50 19.01
N LEU A 137 18.57 -9.85 19.96
CA LEU A 137 19.16 -9.52 21.27
C LEU A 137 19.46 -10.78 22.10
N ARG A 138 18.56 -11.78 22.11
CA ARG A 138 18.81 -13.06 22.80
C ARG A 138 19.95 -13.87 22.20
N ARG A 139 20.23 -13.74 20.90
CA ARG A 139 21.41 -14.36 20.27
C ARG A 139 22.71 -13.68 20.70
N ALA A 140 22.69 -12.39 21.06
CA ALA A 140 23.87 -11.69 21.54
C ALA A 140 24.28 -12.17 22.95
N ASP A 141 23.30 -12.44 23.82
CA ASP A 141 23.54 -12.97 25.18
C ASP A 141 23.88 -14.48 25.18
N GLY A 142 23.60 -15.19 24.08
CA GLY A 142 23.81 -16.64 23.95
C GLY A 142 25.21 -17.09 23.50
N THR A 143 26.16 -16.16 23.26
CA THR A 143 27.57 -16.52 22.99
C THR A 143 28.38 -16.53 24.28
N SER A 144 27.96 -17.31 25.27
CA SER A 144 28.95 -18.07 26.02
C SER A 144 29.18 -19.33 25.20
N ALA A 145 30.24 -19.37 24.41
CA ALA A 145 30.70 -20.62 23.81
C ALA A 145 30.71 -21.68 24.93
N PRO A 146 30.22 -22.92 24.70
CA PRO A 146 30.35 -23.97 25.69
C PRO A 146 31.81 -23.97 26.14
N GLU A 147 32.05 -23.72 27.43
CA GLU A 147 33.40 -23.73 27.96
C GLU A 147 33.95 -25.12 27.64
N ALA A 148 34.88 -25.16 26.68
CA ALA A 148 35.45 -26.41 26.23
C ALA A 148 35.99 -27.11 27.49
N PRO A 149 35.63 -28.39 27.73
CA PRO A 149 36.03 -29.05 28.96
C PRO A 149 37.55 -28.92 29.09
N ALA A 150 37.99 -28.30 30.19
CA ALA A 150 39.40 -28.09 30.44
C ALA A 150 40.10 -29.45 30.40
N ILE A 151 40.98 -29.65 29.41
CA ILE A 151 41.72 -30.90 29.26
C ILE A 151 42.57 -31.05 30.52
N PRO A 152 42.48 -32.19 31.24
CA PRO A 152 43.32 -32.42 32.40
C PRO A 152 44.79 -32.27 32.00
N LYS A 153 45.56 -31.50 32.77
CA LYS A 153 47.00 -31.24 32.55
C LYS A 153 47.81 -32.50 32.17
N GLU A 154 47.45 -33.64 32.76
CA GLU A 154 48.05 -34.94 32.45
C GLU A 154 47.97 -35.34 30.97
N TYR A 155 46.86 -35.02 30.29
CA TYR A 155 46.69 -35.27 28.85
C TYR A 155 47.51 -34.29 28.00
N ALA A 156 47.58 -33.02 28.41
CA ALA A 156 48.40 -32.01 27.72
C ALA A 156 49.89 -32.37 27.79
N ASP A 157 50.36 -32.78 28.97
CA ASP A 157 51.74 -33.19 29.21
C ASP A 157 52.12 -34.44 28.40
N ARG A 158 51.16 -35.37 28.20
CA ARG A 158 51.37 -36.58 27.40
C ARG A 158 51.55 -36.26 25.91
N ILE A 159 50.74 -35.36 25.36
CA ILE A 159 50.85 -34.92 23.97
C ILE A 159 52.18 -34.20 23.72
N GLU A 160 52.62 -33.36 24.65
CA GLU A 160 53.92 -32.67 24.53
C GLU A 160 55.10 -33.66 24.56
N LYS A 161 54.98 -34.73 25.35
CA LYS A 161 55.98 -35.80 25.37
C LYS A 161 56.04 -36.56 24.05
N GLU A 162 54.89 -36.93 23.48
CA GLU A 162 54.81 -37.62 22.18
C GLU A 162 55.34 -36.75 21.02
N LEU A 163 55.13 -35.43 21.07
CA LEU A 163 55.66 -34.48 20.08
C LEU A 163 57.18 -34.30 20.14
N LYS A 164 57.80 -34.54 21.29
CA LYS A 164 59.27 -34.45 21.47
C LYS A 164 59.99 -35.76 21.12
N GLU A 165 59.27 -36.87 21.06
CA GLU A 165 59.81 -38.19 20.66
C GLU A 165 59.80 -38.39 19.14
N TYR A 166 59.11 -37.53 18.38
CA TYR A 166 59.14 -37.45 16.91
C TYR A 166 60.11 -36.38 16.42
#